data_AF-A0A544VWR5-F1
#
_entry.id   AF-A0A544VWR5-F1
#
_cell.length_a   1.000
_cell.length_b   1.000
_cell.length_c   1.000
_cell.angle_alpha   90.00
_cell.angle_beta   90.00
_cell.angle_gamma   90.00
#
_symmetry.space_group_name_H-M   'P 1'
#
loop_
_entity.id
_entity.type
_entity.pdbx_description
1 polymer ?
#
loop_
_entity_poly.entity_id
_entity_poly.type
_entity_poly.pdbx_seq_one_letter_code
_entity_poly.pdbx_strand_id
1 'polypeptide(L)'
;MSRHACELFWERGVAGTTGDDIAAAAELSTRTIWRYFRSKESCVEPVLAQSAKRFIALASRWPDELSLADHMAADMIENPLTERELADEVASLRIATMSSSEPALRTAYLMVHDEMERGFVPVVARRLRLPEDHLTARLSAAAVTAAFRVVDEDVGRRVIVDKEKVSQQEALELIDRAIRDATNGRLGGPVEP
;
A
#
# COMPACT_ATOMS: atom_id res chain seq x y z
N MET A 1 -8.31 7.18 15.82
CA MET A 1 -8.47 8.32 14.89
C MET A 1 -8.34 7.90 13.43
N SER A 2 -7.16 7.60 12.86
CA SER A 2 -7.03 7.32 11.41
C SER A 2 -7.92 6.19 10.89
N ARG A 3 -8.11 5.12 11.66
CA ARG A 3 -9.08 4.06 11.33
C ARG A 3 -10.52 4.57 11.27
N HIS A 4 -10.94 5.41 12.22
CA HIS A 4 -12.26 6.04 12.18
C HIS A 4 -12.43 6.98 10.99
N ALA A 5 -11.36 7.68 10.56
CA ALA A 5 -11.41 8.46 9.32
C ALA A 5 -11.66 7.54 8.11
N CYS A 6 -10.94 6.42 8.01
CA CYS A 6 -11.17 5.45 6.93
C CYS A 6 -12.58 4.84 6.97
N GLU A 7 -13.08 4.49 8.16
CA GLU A 7 -14.43 3.96 8.36
C GLU A 7 -15.50 4.98 7.94
N LEU A 8 -15.41 6.22 8.43
CA LEU A 8 -16.36 7.28 8.09
C LEU A 8 -16.35 7.64 6.60
N PHE A 9 -15.16 7.74 5.99
CA PHE A 9 -15.05 7.96 4.55
C PHE A 9 -15.69 6.83 3.77
N TRP A 10 -15.47 5.58 4.18
CA TRP A 10 -16.10 4.44 3.52
C TRP A 10 -17.63 4.43 3.67
N GLU A 11 -18.15 4.78 4.84
CA GLU A 11 -19.60 4.75 5.13
C GLU A 11 -20.37 5.93 4.52
N ARG A 12 -19.78 7.13 4.56
CA ARG A 12 -20.47 8.40 4.28
C ARG A 12 -19.91 9.14 3.06
N GLY A 13 -18.82 8.64 2.47
CA GLY A 13 -18.04 9.35 1.48
C GLY A 13 -17.15 10.45 2.09
N VAL A 14 -16.18 10.91 1.31
CA VAL A 14 -15.26 11.98 1.75
C VAL A 14 -16.01 13.30 1.95
N ALA A 15 -16.90 13.66 1.03
CA ALA A 15 -17.71 14.88 1.13
C ALA A 15 -18.65 14.88 2.35
N GLY A 16 -19.24 13.73 2.68
CA GLY A 16 -20.18 13.57 3.80
C GLY A 16 -19.53 13.43 5.19
N THR A 17 -18.20 13.48 5.27
CA THR A 17 -17.45 13.35 6.53
C THR A 17 -16.72 14.64 6.85
N THR A 18 -16.93 15.19 8.04
CA THR A 18 -16.23 16.39 8.52
C THR A 18 -15.08 16.04 9.47
N GLY A 19 -14.19 17.01 9.73
CA GLY A 19 -13.16 16.83 10.75
C GLY A 19 -13.72 16.68 12.16
N ASP A 20 -14.87 17.32 12.45
CA ASP A 20 -15.56 17.20 13.73
C ASP A 20 -16.15 15.79 13.91
N ASP A 21 -16.67 15.16 12.85
CA ASP A 21 -17.12 13.77 12.89
C ASP A 21 -15.98 12.81 13.25
N ILE A 22 -14.81 13.01 12.62
CA ILE A 22 -13.61 12.20 12.88
C ILE A 22 -13.11 12.44 14.32
N ALA A 23 -13.16 13.68 14.79
CA ALA A 23 -12.78 14.05 16.15
C ALA A 23 -13.68 13.38 17.18
N ALA A 24 -14.99 13.47 16.98
CA ALA A 24 -15.98 12.84 17.84
C ALA A 24 -15.82 11.32 17.86
N ALA A 25 -15.67 10.68 16.69
CA ALA A 25 -15.48 9.23 16.60
C ALA A 25 -14.18 8.75 17.25
N ALA A 26 -13.15 9.62 17.31
CA ALA A 26 -11.88 9.32 17.95
C ALA A 26 -11.79 9.75 19.42
N GLU A 27 -12.86 10.32 19.98
CA GLU A 27 -12.87 10.92 21.33
C GLU A 27 -11.79 12.00 21.52
N LEU A 28 -11.56 12.81 20.48
CA LEU A 28 -10.57 13.88 20.45
C LEU A 28 -11.22 15.23 20.15
N SER A 29 -10.52 16.32 20.46
CA SER A 29 -10.89 17.63 19.95
C SER A 29 -10.44 17.81 18.50
N THR A 30 -11.20 18.57 17.71
CA THR A 30 -10.83 18.97 16.34
C THR A 30 -9.47 19.67 16.29
N ARG A 31 -9.15 20.50 17.31
CA ARG A 31 -7.82 21.10 17.49
C ARG A 31 -6.71 20.07 17.61
N THR A 32 -6.97 18.92 18.24
CA THR A 32 -6.01 17.82 18.33
C THR A 32 -5.76 17.20 16.97
N ILE A 33 -6.80 16.98 16.16
CA ILE A 33 -6.65 16.44 14.80
C ILE A 33 -5.77 17.36 13.94
N TRP A 34 -6.12 18.65 13.87
CA TRP A 34 -5.39 19.61 13.02
C TRP A 34 -3.95 19.89 13.45
N ARG A 35 -3.56 19.47 14.65
CA ARG A 35 -2.15 19.48 15.07
C ARG A 35 -1.32 18.41 14.34
N TYR A 36 -1.93 17.29 13.96
CA TYR A 36 -1.25 16.15 13.34
C TYR A 36 -1.49 16.05 11.83
N PHE A 37 -2.61 16.59 11.34
CA PHE A 37 -3.08 16.37 9.97
C PHE A 37 -3.31 17.68 9.24
N ARG A 38 -2.91 17.72 7.97
CA ARG A 38 -3.01 18.90 7.09
C ARG A 38 -4.44 19.13 6.60
N SER A 39 -5.20 18.05 6.47
CA SER A 39 -6.60 18.02 6.05
C SER A 39 -7.29 16.78 6.61
N LYS A 40 -8.63 16.70 6.47
CA LYS A 40 -9.36 15.49 6.90
C LYS A 40 -8.93 14.27 6.10
N GLU A 41 -8.60 14.43 4.82
CA GLU A 41 -8.16 13.35 3.93
C GLU A 41 -6.81 12.81 4.38
N SER A 42 -5.89 13.67 4.83
CA SER A 42 -4.59 13.22 5.35
C SER A 42 -4.71 12.33 6.60
N CYS A 43 -5.86 12.29 7.28
CA CYS A 43 -6.10 11.39 8.41
C CYS A 43 -5.97 9.91 8.05
N VAL A 44 -6.10 9.53 6.77
CA VAL A 44 -5.94 8.13 6.32
C VAL A 44 -4.48 7.73 6.09
N GLU A 45 -3.57 8.71 5.95
CA GLU A 45 -2.15 8.47 5.64
C GLU A 45 -1.51 7.46 6.59
N PRO A 46 -1.74 7.47 7.91
CA PRO A 46 -1.14 6.49 8.82
C PRO A 46 -1.59 5.04 8.58
N VAL A 47 -2.83 4.82 8.13
CA VAL A 47 -3.34 3.46 7.82
C VAL A 47 -2.67 2.94 6.55
N LEU A 48 -2.63 3.77 5.50
CA LEU A 48 -1.93 3.45 4.26
C LEU A 48 -0.42 3.24 4.49
N ALA A 49 0.21 4.12 5.27
CA ALA A 49 1.64 4.03 5.57
C ALA A 49 1.97 2.78 6.38
N GLN A 50 1.06 2.27 7.21
CA GLN A 50 1.26 1.01 7.92
C GLN A 50 1.22 -0.19 6.97
N SER A 51 0.30 -0.21 5.99
CA SER A 51 0.28 -1.22 4.92
C SER A 51 1.57 -1.17 4.09
N ALA A 52 1.98 0.02 3.64
CA ALA A 52 3.24 0.21 2.91
C ALA A 52 4.46 -0.26 3.70
N LYS A 53 4.56 0.07 5.00
CA LYS A 53 5.64 -0.41 5.89
C LYS A 53 5.65 -1.92 6.04
N ARG A 54 4.48 -2.57 6.15
CA ARG A 54 4.40 -4.03 6.21
C ARG A 54 4.92 -4.65 4.92
N PHE A 55 4.51 -4.12 3.77
CA PHE A 55 4.98 -4.62 2.48
C PHE A 55 6.49 -4.41 2.28
N ILE A 56 7.05 -3.26 2.67
CA ILE A 56 8.50 -3.03 2.67
C ILE A 56 9.23 -3.99 3.62
N ALA A 57 8.68 -4.23 4.81
CA ALA A 57 9.26 -5.17 5.77
C ALA A 57 9.27 -6.60 5.24
N LEU A 58 8.19 -7.04 4.59
CA LEU A 58 8.11 -8.30 3.85
C LEU A 58 9.21 -8.34 2.78
N ALA A 59 9.29 -7.33 1.92
CA ALA A 59 10.24 -7.30 0.81
C ALA A 59 11.71 -7.23 1.30
N SER A 60 11.96 -6.63 2.46
CA SER A 60 13.28 -6.60 3.08
C SER A 60 13.75 -7.97 3.53
N ARG A 61 12.83 -8.90 3.85
CA ARG A 61 13.14 -10.30 4.18
C ARG A 61 13.27 -11.21 2.96
N TRP A 62 13.04 -10.70 1.75
CA TRP A 62 13.00 -11.50 0.51
C TRP A 62 14.33 -12.24 0.24
N PRO A 63 14.34 -13.59 0.27
CA PRO A 63 15.51 -14.41 -0.07
C PRO A 63 15.87 -14.33 -1.56
N ASP A 64 17.16 -14.48 -1.88
CA ASP A 64 17.68 -14.38 -3.25
C ASP A 64 17.19 -15.51 -4.16
N GLU A 65 16.93 -16.68 -3.57
CA GLU A 65 16.55 -17.91 -4.25
C GLU A 65 15.06 -17.97 -4.61
N LEU A 66 14.24 -17.07 -4.06
CA LEU A 66 12.79 -17.08 -4.27
C LEU A 66 12.34 -16.01 -5.27
N SER A 67 11.28 -16.32 -6.01
CA SER A 67 10.46 -15.30 -6.67
C SER A 67 9.76 -14.42 -5.64
N LEU A 68 9.25 -13.25 -6.05
CA LEU A 68 8.51 -12.39 -5.13
C LEU A 68 7.19 -13.05 -4.71
N ALA A 69 6.48 -13.69 -5.65
CA ALA A 69 5.26 -14.43 -5.36
C ALA A 69 5.48 -15.55 -4.32
N ASP A 70 6.52 -16.37 -4.50
CA ASP A 70 6.83 -17.47 -3.57
C ASP A 70 7.20 -16.93 -2.19
N HIS A 71 7.99 -15.84 -2.14
CA HIS A 71 8.33 -15.17 -0.90
C HIS A 71 7.10 -14.61 -0.19
N MET A 72 6.20 -13.92 -0.91
CA MET A 72 4.97 -13.39 -0.32
C MET A 72 4.06 -14.50 0.21
N ALA A 73 3.94 -15.62 -0.51
CA ALA A 73 3.15 -16.77 -0.08
C ALA A 73 3.74 -17.41 1.19
N ALA A 74 5.06 -17.60 1.25
CA ALA A 74 5.76 -18.14 2.42
C ALA A 74 5.68 -17.19 3.62
N ASP A 75 5.95 -15.90 3.42
CA ASP A 75 5.96 -14.89 4.48
C ASP A 75 4.58 -14.75 5.15
N MET A 76 3.48 -14.93 4.41
CA MET A 76 2.14 -14.88 4.99
C MET A 76 1.81 -16.08 5.90
N ILE A 77 2.46 -17.23 5.68
CA ILE A 77 2.34 -18.40 6.55
C ILE A 77 3.19 -18.20 7.81
N GLU A 78 4.41 -17.69 7.64
CA GLU A 78 5.37 -17.51 8.74
C GLU A 78 5.03 -16.29 9.62
N ASN A 79 4.48 -15.24 9.02
CA ASN A 79 4.16 -13.97 9.65
C ASN A 79 2.68 -13.59 9.39
N PRO A 80 1.72 -14.37 9.91
CA PRO A 80 0.30 -14.11 9.68
C PRO A 80 -0.09 -12.76 10.30
N LEU A 81 -0.92 -12.00 9.57
CA LEU A 81 -1.46 -10.74 10.07
C LEU A 81 -2.35 -10.99 11.29
N THR A 82 -2.22 -10.13 12.30
CA THR A 82 -3.21 -10.05 13.37
C THR A 82 -4.55 -9.54 12.82
N GLU A 83 -5.66 -9.81 13.52
CA GLU A 83 -6.98 -9.30 13.13
C GLU A 83 -6.99 -7.78 12.90
N ARG A 84 -6.23 -7.07 13.74
CA ARG A 84 -6.09 -5.61 13.68
C ARG A 84 -5.32 -5.16 12.43
N GLU A 85 -4.32 -5.92 11.99
CA GLU A 85 -3.57 -5.61 10.77
C GLU A 85 -4.37 -5.97 9.52
N LEU A 86 -5.09 -7.09 9.55
CA LEU A 86 -6.03 -7.45 8.48
C LEU A 86 -7.08 -6.36 8.28
N ALA A 87 -7.63 -5.81 9.37
CA ALA A 87 -8.55 -4.67 9.30
C ALA A 87 -7.91 -3.41 8.69
N ASP A 88 -6.61 -3.17 8.91
CA ASP A 88 -5.90 -2.06 8.24
C ASP A 88 -5.72 -2.32 6.74
N GLU A 89 -5.44 -3.55 6.32
CA GLU A 89 -5.31 -3.88 4.89
C GLU A 89 -6.65 -3.69 4.18
N VAL A 90 -7.75 -4.15 4.79
CA VAL A 90 -9.10 -3.92 4.25
C VAL A 90 -9.43 -2.42 4.17
N ALA A 91 -9.09 -1.65 5.20
CA ALA A 91 -9.28 -0.20 5.18
C ALA A 91 -8.41 0.47 4.10
N SER A 92 -7.16 0.05 3.95
CA SER A 92 -6.23 0.56 2.92
C SER A 92 -6.76 0.30 1.52
N LEU A 93 -7.25 -0.91 1.26
CA LEU A 93 -7.86 -1.28 -0.03
C LEU A 93 -9.11 -0.44 -0.32
N ARG A 94 -9.98 -0.20 0.66
CA ARG A 94 -11.14 0.71 0.52
C ARG A 94 -10.71 2.13 0.14
N ILE A 95 -9.70 2.66 0.82
CA ILE A 95 -9.16 3.99 0.53
C ILE A 95 -8.52 4.03 -0.86
N ALA A 96 -7.77 3.01 -1.26
CA ALA A 96 -7.20 2.88 -2.60
C ALA A 96 -8.30 2.95 -3.67
N THR A 97 -9.37 2.17 -3.51
CA THR A 97 -10.52 2.18 -4.43
C THR A 97 -11.17 3.55 -4.50
N MET A 98 -11.47 4.17 -3.36
CA MET A 98 -12.08 5.51 -3.32
C MET A 98 -11.18 6.59 -3.94
N SER A 99 -9.86 6.46 -3.82
CA SER A 99 -8.91 7.44 -4.35
C SER A 99 -8.98 7.61 -5.87
N SER A 100 -9.53 6.63 -6.59
CA SER A 100 -9.72 6.69 -8.04
C SER A 100 -10.80 7.71 -8.46
N SER A 101 -11.80 7.95 -7.60
CA SER A 101 -12.91 8.89 -7.86
C SER A 101 -12.89 10.13 -6.98
N GLU A 102 -12.04 10.17 -5.94
CA GLU A 102 -11.96 11.26 -4.95
C GLU A 102 -10.59 11.99 -5.02
N PRO A 103 -10.47 13.12 -5.75
CA PRO A 103 -9.18 13.80 -5.97
C PRO A 103 -8.48 14.27 -4.67
N ALA A 104 -9.23 14.67 -3.66
CA ALA A 104 -8.66 15.08 -2.38
C ALA A 104 -8.02 13.89 -1.64
N LEU A 105 -8.66 12.73 -1.69
CA LEU A 105 -8.13 11.49 -1.11
C LEU A 105 -6.95 10.94 -1.93
N ARG A 106 -6.98 11.13 -3.25
CA ARG A 106 -5.88 10.79 -4.17
C ARG A 106 -4.57 11.44 -3.77
N THR A 107 -4.62 12.68 -3.28
CA THR A 107 -3.42 13.41 -2.83
C THR A 107 -2.75 12.70 -1.65
N ALA A 108 -3.52 12.38 -0.60
CA ALA A 108 -3.03 11.64 0.57
C ALA A 108 -2.49 10.25 0.18
N TYR A 109 -3.20 9.55 -0.71
CA TYR A 109 -2.79 8.24 -1.20
C TYR A 109 -1.47 8.28 -1.96
N LEU A 110 -1.28 9.24 -2.87
CA LEU A 110 -0.03 9.39 -3.63
C LEU A 110 1.16 9.83 -2.76
N MET A 111 0.93 10.62 -1.71
CA MET A 111 2.00 10.99 -0.78
C MET A 111 2.56 9.77 -0.04
N VAL A 112 1.70 8.85 0.38
CA VAL A 112 2.16 7.59 1.01
C VAL A 112 2.91 6.71 -0.01
N HIS A 113 2.52 6.73 -1.28
CA HIS A 113 3.26 6.00 -2.33
C HIS A 113 4.64 6.61 -2.61
N ASP A 114 4.83 7.94 -2.53
CA ASP A 114 6.17 8.54 -2.60
C ASP A 114 7.07 8.06 -1.45
N GLU A 115 6.53 7.99 -0.23
CA GLU A 115 7.26 7.45 0.93
C GLU A 115 7.59 5.96 0.73
N MET A 116 6.64 5.21 0.20
CA MET A 116 6.80 3.79 -0.12
C MET A 116 7.91 3.57 -1.16
N GLU A 117 7.95 4.37 -2.22
CA GLU A 117 9.00 4.33 -3.26
C GLU A 117 10.39 4.49 -2.64
N ARG A 118 10.57 5.49 -1.77
CA ARG A 118 11.85 5.71 -1.07
C ARG A 118 12.23 4.51 -0.21
N GLY A 119 11.25 3.88 0.44
CA GLY A 119 11.44 2.67 1.23
C GLY A 119 11.80 1.43 0.41
N PHE A 120 11.45 1.39 -0.88
CA PHE A 120 11.81 0.29 -1.78
C PHE A 120 13.24 0.39 -2.32
N VAL A 121 13.84 1.58 -2.35
CA VAL A 121 15.19 1.77 -2.92
C VAL A 121 16.22 0.80 -2.33
N PRO A 122 16.35 0.62 -0.99
CA PRO A 122 17.32 -0.33 -0.42
C PRO A 122 17.03 -1.78 -0.81
N VAL A 123 15.75 -2.17 -0.86
CA VAL A 123 15.33 -3.54 -1.23
C VAL A 123 15.73 -3.83 -2.67
N VAL A 124 15.41 -2.90 -3.58
CA VAL A 124 15.69 -3.03 -5.01
C VAL A 124 17.20 -2.97 -5.27
N ALA A 125 17.92 -2.06 -4.62
CA ALA A 125 19.37 -1.93 -4.74
C ALA A 125 20.08 -3.24 -4.34
N ARG A 126 19.67 -3.85 -3.22
CA ARG A 126 20.17 -5.16 -2.79
C ARG A 126 19.89 -6.24 -3.83
N ARG A 127 18.65 -6.35 -4.32
CA ARG A 127 18.25 -7.36 -5.32
C ARG A 127 19.02 -7.23 -6.64
N LEU A 128 19.35 -6.01 -7.04
CA LEU A 128 20.07 -5.75 -8.28
C LEU A 128 21.60 -5.70 -8.10
N ARG A 129 22.12 -5.85 -6.87
CA ARG A 129 23.53 -5.68 -6.52
C ARG A 129 24.09 -4.32 -6.97
N LEU A 130 23.29 -3.27 -6.77
CA LEU A 130 23.62 -1.89 -7.12
C LEU A 130 23.68 -0.99 -5.87
N PRO A 131 24.42 0.12 -5.91
CA PRO A 131 24.28 1.20 -4.93
C PRO A 131 22.87 1.77 -4.89
N GLU A 132 22.41 2.25 -3.73
CA GLU A 132 21.08 2.84 -3.56
C GLU A 132 20.86 4.12 -4.38
N ASP A 133 21.92 4.90 -4.62
CA ASP A 133 21.89 6.11 -5.44
C ASP A 133 21.96 5.82 -6.95
N HIS A 134 22.17 4.56 -7.34
CA HIS A 134 22.22 4.15 -8.74
C HIS A 134 20.87 4.40 -9.43
N LEU A 135 20.90 5.04 -10.60
CA LEU A 135 19.69 5.43 -11.34
C LEU A 135 18.75 4.25 -11.59
N THR A 136 19.28 3.09 -11.99
CA THR A 136 18.48 1.86 -12.19
C THR A 136 17.78 1.40 -10.92
N ALA A 137 18.41 1.46 -9.74
CA ALA A 137 17.78 1.05 -8.49
C ALA A 137 16.59 1.97 -8.16
N ARG A 138 16.78 3.28 -8.31
CA ARG A 138 15.72 4.28 -8.12
C ARG A 138 14.58 4.14 -9.13
N LEU A 139 14.90 3.94 -10.41
CA LEU A 139 13.90 3.71 -11.46
C LEU A 139 13.10 2.43 -11.21
N SER A 140 13.78 1.35 -10.82
CA SER A 140 13.13 0.08 -10.50
C SER A 140 12.27 0.18 -9.24
N ALA A 141 12.67 0.93 -8.21
CA ALA A 141 11.84 1.20 -7.05
C ALA A 141 10.56 1.98 -7.42
N ALA A 142 10.68 3.04 -8.21
CA ALA A 142 9.53 3.79 -8.73
C ALA A 142 8.58 2.91 -9.56
N ALA A 143 9.15 2.05 -10.42
CA ALA A 143 8.37 1.11 -11.24
C ALA A 143 7.64 0.06 -10.38
N VAL A 144 8.28 -0.48 -9.34
CA VAL A 144 7.67 -1.42 -8.39
C VAL A 144 6.52 -0.75 -7.64
N THR A 145 6.73 0.45 -7.11
CA THR A 145 5.67 1.19 -6.41
C THR A 145 4.50 1.52 -7.33
N ALA A 146 4.76 1.89 -8.58
CA ALA A 146 3.72 2.11 -9.58
C ALA A 146 2.96 0.84 -9.92
N ALA A 147 3.65 -0.29 -10.09
CA ALA A 147 3.04 -1.59 -10.34
C ALA A 147 2.12 -2.01 -9.18
N PHE A 148 2.62 -1.92 -7.94
CA PHE A 148 1.85 -2.21 -6.73
C PHE A 148 0.60 -1.34 -6.65
N ARG A 149 0.75 -0.02 -6.82
CA ARG A 149 -0.37 0.94 -6.80
C ARG A 149 -1.45 0.59 -7.83
N VAL A 150 -1.05 0.25 -9.06
CA VAL A 150 -1.99 -0.12 -10.13
C VAL A 150 -2.72 -1.43 -9.81
N VAL A 151 -2.02 -2.42 -9.25
CA VAL A 151 -2.64 -3.68 -8.83
C VAL A 151 -3.61 -3.46 -7.67
N ASP A 152 -3.24 -2.67 -6.67
CA ASP A 152 -4.13 -2.31 -5.55
C ASP A 152 -5.40 -1.58 -6.02
N GLU A 153 -5.26 -0.63 -6.95
CA GLU A 153 -6.39 0.09 -7.55
C GLU A 153 -7.31 -0.87 -8.32
N ASP A 154 -6.76 -1.80 -9.10
CA ASP A 154 -7.54 -2.77 -9.89
C ASP A 154 -8.22 -3.83 -9.02
N VAL A 155 -7.48 -4.47 -8.11
CA VAL A 155 -8.02 -5.45 -7.15
C VAL A 155 -9.07 -4.78 -6.28
N GLY A 156 -8.79 -3.56 -5.81
CA GLY A 156 -9.73 -2.76 -5.04
C GLY A 156 -11.04 -2.52 -5.80
N ARG A 157 -10.98 -2.13 -7.07
CA ARG A 157 -12.18 -1.99 -7.93
C ARG A 157 -12.92 -3.32 -8.07
N ARG A 158 -12.23 -4.41 -8.46
CA ARG A 158 -12.84 -5.73 -8.69
C ARG A 158 -13.55 -6.27 -7.45
N VAL A 159 -12.88 -6.21 -6.30
CA VAL A 159 -13.42 -6.74 -5.03
C VAL A 159 -14.52 -5.84 -4.46
N ILE A 160 -14.32 -4.52 -4.47
CA ILE A 160 -15.18 -3.59 -3.73
C ILE A 160 -16.34 -3.07 -4.59
N VAL A 161 -16.09 -2.71 -5.84
CA VAL A 161 -17.09 -2.16 -6.75
C VAL A 161 -17.81 -3.29 -7.47
N ASP A 162 -17.05 -4.18 -8.11
CA ASP A 162 -17.61 -5.21 -8.99
C ASP A 162 -18.04 -6.48 -8.22
N LYS A 163 -17.72 -6.56 -6.92
CA LYS A 163 -18.04 -7.69 -6.02
C LYS A 163 -17.50 -9.03 -6.51
N GLU A 164 -16.42 -9.00 -7.27
CA GLU A 164 -15.71 -10.19 -7.72
C GLU A 164 -14.97 -10.86 -6.56
N LYS A 165 -14.83 -12.18 -6.63
CA LYS A 165 -13.96 -12.92 -5.73
C LYS A 165 -12.58 -13.01 -6.34
N VAL A 166 -11.68 -12.14 -5.89
CA VAL A 166 -10.24 -12.26 -6.19
C VAL A 166 -9.64 -13.12 -5.09
N SER A 167 -9.04 -14.25 -5.49
CA SER A 167 -8.34 -15.09 -4.52
C SER A 167 -7.03 -14.44 -4.09
N GLN A 168 -6.53 -14.80 -2.90
CA GLN A 168 -5.23 -14.32 -2.44
C GLN A 168 -4.11 -14.70 -3.42
N GLN A 169 -4.10 -15.95 -3.90
CA GLN A 169 -3.12 -16.43 -4.87
C GLN A 169 -3.14 -15.59 -6.16
N GLU A 170 -4.34 -15.29 -6.68
CA GLU A 170 -4.50 -14.44 -7.85
C GLU A 170 -3.92 -13.03 -7.63
N ALA A 171 -4.16 -12.43 -6.46
CA ALA A 171 -3.59 -11.12 -6.13
C ALA A 171 -2.06 -11.15 -6.08
N LEU A 172 -1.46 -12.20 -5.48
CA LEU A 172 0.00 -12.37 -5.44
C LEU A 172 0.61 -12.54 -6.84
N GLU A 173 -0.03 -13.34 -7.69
CA GLU A 173 0.40 -13.56 -9.08
C GLU A 173 0.27 -12.28 -9.94
N LEU A 174 -0.74 -11.44 -9.68
CA LEU A 174 -0.87 -10.13 -10.33
C LEU A 174 0.27 -9.19 -9.91
N ILE A 175 0.61 -9.15 -8.62
CA ILE A 175 1.72 -8.33 -8.11
C ILE A 175 3.05 -8.75 -8.73
N ASP A 176 3.39 -10.05 -8.72
CA ASP A 176 4.65 -10.55 -9.29
C ASP A 176 4.76 -10.22 -10.78
N ARG A 177 3.69 -10.48 -11.54
CA ARG A 177 3.63 -10.19 -12.98
C ARG A 177 3.79 -8.70 -13.26
N ALA A 178 3.06 -7.84 -12.54
CA ALA A 178 3.12 -6.41 -12.74
C ALA A 178 4.52 -5.85 -12.44
N ILE A 179 5.16 -6.32 -11.37
CA ILE A 179 6.54 -5.93 -11.02
C ILE A 179 7.55 -6.42 -12.06
N ARG A 180 7.40 -7.67 -12.53
CA ARG A 180 8.26 -8.24 -13.57
C ARG A 180 8.15 -7.45 -14.87
N ASP A 181 6.93 -7.15 -15.31
CA ASP A 181 6.69 -6.39 -16.54
C ASP A 181 7.20 -4.94 -16.40
N ALA A 182 6.88 -4.27 -15.30
CA ALA A 182 7.28 -2.87 -15.05
C ALA A 182 8.80 -2.67 -14.96
N THR A 183 9.54 -3.72 -14.60
CA THR A 183 11.00 -3.66 -14.41
C THR A 183 11.77 -4.29 -15.58
N ASN A 184 11.06 -4.73 -16.63
CA ASN A 184 11.59 -5.46 -17.77
C ASN A 184 12.38 -6.71 -17.33
N GLY A 185 11.77 -7.49 -16.44
CA GLY A 185 12.27 -8.75 -15.90
C GLY A 185 13.36 -8.62 -14.84
N ARG A 186 13.76 -7.40 -14.43
CA ARG A 186 14.83 -7.20 -13.44
C ARG A 186 14.43 -7.60 -12.03
N LEU A 187 13.13 -7.57 -11.71
CA LEU A 187 12.57 -7.96 -10.43
C LEU A 187 11.43 -8.97 -10.63
N GLY A 188 11.14 -9.75 -9.58
CA GLY A 188 10.07 -10.76 -9.54
C GLY A 188 10.57 -12.21 -9.67
N GLY A 189 11.69 -12.44 -10.37
CA GLY A 189 12.33 -13.76 -10.44
C GLY A 189 13.37 -14.01 -9.34
N PRO A 190 13.78 -15.28 -9.10
CA PRO A 190 14.98 -15.60 -8.33
C PRO A 190 16.21 -14.96 -8.98
N VAL A 191 17.19 -14.56 -8.17
CA VAL A 191 18.46 -14.02 -8.67
C VAL A 191 19.41 -15.19 -8.90
N GLU A 192 19.99 -15.31 -10.10
CA GLU A 192 21.07 -16.28 -10.32
C GLU A 192 22.30 -15.89 -9.45
N PRO A 193 22.93 -16.86 -8.75
CA PRO A 193 24.05 -16.59 -7.84
C PRO A 193 25.22 -15.84 -8.50
#